data_AF-A0A7U9XCA8-F1
#
_entry.id   AF-A0A7U9XCA8-F1
#
_cell.length_a   1.000
_cell.length_b   1.000
_cell.length_c   1.000
_cell.angle_alpha   90.00
_cell.angle_beta   90.00
_cell.angle_gamma   90.00
#
_symmetry.space_group_name_H-M   'P 1'
#
loop_
_entity.id
_entity.type
_entity.pdbx_description
1 polymer ?
#
loop_
_entity_poly.entity_id
_entity_poly.type
_entity_poly.pdbx_seq_one_letter_code
_entity_poly.pdbx_strand_id
1 'polypeptide(L)'
;MAEVIEEGKILTFDELRILLFACGIEEINGVFMPEKVFTEEEVLSALHHMAEREIIRAEETDFTIREDIREILNIMGHPENAFVWSPKEGSIFEDEYYCYIVSGKVVVSEQYWKKKETVKLRMFSLEDFDKWKEEMRNTYDYY
;
A
#
# COMPACT_ATOMS: atom_id res chain seq x y z
N MET A 1 -14.09 21.01 1.20
CA MET A 1 -12.92 20.56 1.96
C MET A 1 -12.95 19.05 1.86
N ALA A 2 -12.06 18.47 1.05
CA ALA A 2 -12.00 17.01 0.94
C ALA A 2 -11.43 16.48 2.25
N GLU A 3 -12.17 15.64 2.94
CA GLU A 3 -11.65 14.81 4.03
C GLU A 3 -10.62 13.87 3.40
N VAL A 4 -9.36 14.29 3.44
CA VAL A 4 -8.23 13.42 3.13
C VAL A 4 -8.21 12.37 4.23
N ILE A 5 -8.78 11.19 3.97
CA ILE A 5 -8.61 10.03 4.84
C ILE A 5 -7.13 9.61 4.71
N GLU A 6 -6.34 10.18 5.61
CA GLU A 6 -4.98 9.85 6.04
C GLU A 6 -3.83 9.91 5.03
N GLU A 7 -2.74 10.54 5.48
CA GLU A 7 -1.40 10.39 4.91
C GLU A 7 -1.09 8.90 4.74
N GLY A 8 -0.92 8.47 3.47
CA GLY A 8 -0.84 7.05 3.12
C GLY A 8 -0.01 6.17 4.05
N LYS A 9 -0.48 4.93 4.24
CA LYS A 9 0.11 3.92 5.14
C LYS A 9 1.43 3.44 4.56
N ILE A 10 2.52 3.64 5.29
CA ILE A 10 3.85 3.18 4.88
C ILE A 10 4.09 1.79 5.48
N LEU A 11 4.44 0.81 4.68
CA LEU A 11 4.80 -0.53 5.15
C LEU A 11 6.18 -0.88 4.64
N THR A 12 7.00 -1.53 5.46
CA THR A 12 8.17 -2.24 4.96
C THR A 12 7.72 -3.45 4.15
N PHE A 13 8.58 -3.95 3.26
CA PHE A 13 8.29 -5.18 2.53
C PHE A 13 8.09 -6.37 3.48
N ASP A 14 8.75 -6.38 4.64
CA ASP A 14 8.58 -7.44 5.63
C ASP A 14 7.21 -7.34 6.31
N GLU A 15 6.80 -6.14 6.73
CA GLU A 15 5.45 -5.90 7.26
C GLU A 15 4.39 -6.29 6.23
N LEU A 16 4.57 -5.87 4.97
CA LEU A 16 3.64 -6.21 3.90
C LEU A 16 3.54 -7.72 3.68
N ARG A 17 4.65 -8.45 3.60
CA ARG A 17 4.65 -9.92 3.44
C ARG A 17 3.91 -10.61 4.58
N ILE A 18 4.19 -10.23 5.83
CA ILE A 18 3.54 -10.81 7.00
C ILE A 18 2.03 -10.56 6.97
N LEU A 19 1.62 -9.34 6.64
CA LEU A 19 0.21 -8.97 6.57
C LEU A 19 -0.53 -9.67 5.42
N LEU A 20 0.07 -9.75 4.23
CA LEU A 20 -0.49 -10.48 3.09
C LEU A 20 -0.66 -11.97 3.43
N PHE A 21 0.36 -12.59 4.01
CA PHE A 21 0.29 -13.98 4.46
C PHE A 21 -0.81 -14.20 5.49
N ALA A 22 -0.96 -13.30 6.45
CA ALA A 22 -2.04 -13.35 7.45
C ALA A 22 -3.45 -13.19 6.84
N CYS A 23 -3.55 -12.54 5.68
CA CYS A 23 -4.78 -12.45 4.89
C CYS A 23 -4.98 -13.63 3.91
N GLY A 24 -4.06 -14.61 3.87
CA GLY A 24 -4.09 -15.71 2.91
C GLY A 24 -3.78 -15.29 1.46
N ILE A 25 -3.09 -14.15 1.28
CA ILE A 25 -2.68 -13.64 -0.02
C ILE A 25 -1.22 -14.05 -0.27
N GLU A 26 -1.01 -14.88 -1.28
CA GLU A 26 0.33 -15.39 -1.62
C GLU A 26 1.10 -14.43 -2.54
N GLU A 27 0.40 -13.74 -3.42
CA GLU A 27 1.00 -12.88 -4.44
C GLU A 27 0.20 -11.59 -4.65
N ILE A 28 0.91 -10.51 -4.96
CA ILE A 28 0.33 -9.23 -5.41
C ILE A 28 1.11 -8.73 -6.62
N ASN A 29 0.42 -8.05 -7.54
CA ASN A 29 1.08 -7.34 -8.63
C ASN A 29 1.62 -5.99 -8.14
N GLY A 30 2.43 -5.30 -8.95
CA GLY A 30 2.78 -3.88 -8.73
C GLY A 30 3.83 -3.57 -7.66
N VAL A 31 4.23 -4.55 -6.82
CA VAL A 31 5.30 -4.39 -5.84
C VAL A 31 6.33 -5.49 -6.01
N PHE A 32 7.53 -5.15 -6.50
CA PHE A 32 8.62 -6.11 -6.59
C PHE A 32 9.27 -6.31 -5.21
N MET A 33 8.97 -7.44 -4.59
CA MET A 33 9.53 -7.87 -3.31
C MET A 33 10.43 -9.09 -3.55
N PRO A 34 11.75 -9.02 -3.30
CA PRO A 34 12.62 -10.20 -3.39
C PRO A 34 12.13 -11.34 -2.49
N GLU A 35 12.30 -12.59 -2.91
CA GLU A 35 12.01 -13.72 -2.02
C GLU A 35 12.85 -13.62 -0.74
N LYS A 36 12.22 -13.89 0.41
CA LYS A 36 12.85 -13.83 1.72
C LYS A 36 12.37 -14.98 2.59
N VAL A 37 13.31 -15.66 3.25
CA VAL A 37 13.02 -16.60 4.33
C VAL A 37 13.13 -15.84 5.64
N PHE A 38 12.07 -15.87 6.45
CA PHE A 38 12.04 -15.18 7.73
C PHE A 38 12.61 -16.03 8.86
N THR A 39 13.39 -15.39 9.72
CA THR A 39 13.68 -15.88 11.07
C THR A 39 12.57 -15.49 12.04
N GLU A 40 12.43 -16.22 13.15
CA GLU A 40 11.46 -15.91 14.20
C GLU A 40 11.68 -14.50 14.78
N GLU A 41 12.92 -14.09 15.02
CA GLU A 41 13.27 -12.76 15.53
C GLU A 41 12.83 -11.63 14.60
N GLU A 42 12.97 -11.81 13.28
CA GLU A 42 12.52 -10.82 12.30
C GLU A 42 10.99 -10.69 12.28
N VAL A 43 10.28 -11.81 12.38
CA VAL A 43 8.81 -11.79 12.46
C VAL A 43 8.36 -11.09 13.73
N LEU A 44 8.92 -11.43 14.89
CA LEU A 44 8.58 -10.80 16.17
C LEU A 44 8.89 -9.30 16.15
N SER A 45 10.04 -8.90 15.60
CA SER A 45 10.42 -7.49 15.44
C SER A 45 9.43 -6.73 14.56
N ALA A 46 9.03 -7.30 13.42
CA ALA A 46 8.03 -6.69 12.54
C ALA A 46 6.66 -6.59 13.19
N LEU A 47 6.21 -7.62 13.92
CA LEU A 47 4.95 -7.61 14.68
C LEU A 47 4.97 -6.52 15.76
N HIS A 48 6.06 -6.41 16.53
CA HIS A 48 6.22 -5.33 17.52
C HIS A 48 6.14 -3.95 16.87
N HIS A 49 6.86 -3.73 15.78
CA HIS A 49 6.84 -2.46 15.06
C HIS A 49 5.46 -2.13 14.48
N MET A 50 4.72 -3.11 13.97
CA MET A 50 3.34 -2.92 13.51
C MET A 50 2.38 -2.61 14.65
N ALA A 51 2.57 -3.22 15.83
CA ALA A 51 1.75 -2.96 17.01
C ALA A 51 1.97 -1.54 17.56
N GLU A 52 3.23 -1.08 17.64
CA GLU A 52 3.57 0.30 18.03
C GLU A 52 2.95 1.35 17.12
N ARG A 53 2.71 1.00 15.86
CA ARG A 53 2.13 1.85 14.82
C ARG A 53 0.61 1.67 14.66
N GLU A 54 -0.01 0.89 15.55
CA GLU A 54 -1.44 0.59 15.54
C GLU A 54 -1.94 0.00 14.21
N ILE A 55 -1.06 -0.71 13.48
CA ILE A 55 -1.38 -1.45 12.25
C ILE A 55 -2.05 -2.78 12.60
N ILE A 56 -1.55 -3.41 13.66
CA ILE A 56 -2.15 -4.58 14.27
C ILE A 56 -2.43 -4.31 15.74
N ARG A 57 -3.35 -5.07 16.31
CA ARG A 57 -3.55 -5.20 17.74
C ARG A 57 -3.12 -6.60 18.16
N ALA A 58 -2.11 -6.68 19.00
CA ALA A 58 -1.66 -7.94 19.58
C ALA A 58 -2.64 -8.39 20.66
N GLU A 59 -3.00 -9.68 20.62
CA GLU A 59 -3.74 -10.39 21.66
C GLU A 59 -2.82 -11.46 22.26
N GLU A 60 -3.28 -12.24 23.25
CA GLU A 60 -2.41 -13.19 23.97
C GLU A 60 -1.72 -14.23 23.08
N THR A 61 -2.39 -14.66 22.01
CA THR A 61 -1.90 -15.72 21.10
C THR A 61 -2.02 -15.37 19.62
N ASP A 62 -2.62 -14.24 19.27
CA ASP A 62 -2.83 -13.82 17.89
C ASP A 62 -2.64 -12.32 17.72
N PHE A 63 -2.91 -11.83 16.51
CA PHE A 63 -3.13 -10.41 16.28
C PHE A 63 -4.31 -10.18 15.35
N THR A 64 -4.94 -9.03 15.51
CA THR A 64 -5.95 -8.53 14.59
C THR A 64 -5.39 -7.38 13.77
N ILE A 65 -5.53 -7.44 12.45
CA ILE A 65 -5.16 -6.34 11.53
C ILE A 65 -6.24 -5.26 11.59
N ARG A 66 -5.83 -3.98 11.62
CA ARG A 66 -6.76 -2.85 11.58
C ARG A 66 -7.58 -2.88 10.28
N GLU A 67 -8.87 -2.54 10.39
CA GLU A 67 -9.83 -2.83 9.33
C GLU A 67 -9.56 -2.11 8.01
N ASP A 68 -9.12 -0.85 8.05
CA ASP A 68 -8.70 -0.09 6.87
C ASP A 68 -7.51 -0.73 6.14
N ILE A 69 -6.54 -1.27 6.89
CA ILE A 69 -5.38 -1.96 6.33
C ILE A 69 -5.79 -3.31 5.76
N ARG A 70 -6.63 -4.06 6.47
CA ARG A 70 -7.18 -5.32 5.96
C ARG A 70 -7.93 -5.10 4.65
N GLU A 71 -8.72 -4.04 4.56
CA GLU A 71 -9.40 -3.66 3.32
C GLU A 71 -8.41 -3.36 2.19
N ILE A 72 -7.37 -2.57 2.45
CA ILE A 72 -6.31 -2.28 1.47
C ILE A 72 -5.67 -3.57 0.95
N LEU A 73 -5.28 -4.47 1.84
CA LEU A 73 -4.63 -5.74 1.48
C LEU A 73 -5.56 -6.62 0.64
N ASN A 74 -6.84 -6.70 1.00
CA ASN A 74 -7.83 -7.45 0.23
C ASN A 74 -8.00 -6.90 -1.19
N ILE A 75 -8.04 -5.57 -1.37
CA ILE A 75 -8.11 -4.92 -2.69
C ILE A 75 -6.85 -5.24 -3.50
N MET A 76 -5.67 -5.22 -2.88
CA MET A 76 -4.41 -5.53 -3.56
C MET A 76 -4.29 -6.99 -3.97
N GLY A 77 -4.77 -7.93 -3.12
CA GLY A 77 -4.72 -9.37 -3.39
C GLY A 77 -5.77 -9.84 -4.40
N HIS A 78 -6.90 -9.14 -4.50
CA HIS A 78 -8.03 -9.55 -5.34
C HIS A 78 -8.63 -8.39 -6.14
N PRO A 79 -7.85 -7.68 -6.97
CA PRO A 79 -8.36 -6.56 -7.75
C PRO A 79 -9.34 -7.03 -8.83
N GLU A 80 -10.43 -6.28 -9.03
CA GLU A 80 -11.28 -6.42 -10.21
C GLU A 80 -10.57 -5.89 -11.47
N ASN A 81 -9.75 -4.85 -11.29
CA ASN A 81 -8.92 -4.26 -12.32
C ASN A 81 -7.62 -3.70 -11.72
N ALA A 82 -6.53 -3.74 -12.47
CA ALA A 82 -5.24 -3.20 -12.05
C ALA A 82 -4.49 -2.60 -13.24
N PHE A 83 -3.82 -1.46 -13.01
CA PHE A 83 -3.06 -0.77 -14.05
C PHE A 83 -1.96 0.11 -13.45
N VAL A 84 -0.97 0.42 -14.29
CA VAL A 84 0.05 1.44 -13.98
C VAL A 84 -0.46 2.79 -14.47
N TRP A 85 -0.33 3.80 -13.63
CA TRP A 85 -0.63 5.18 -13.96
C TRP A 85 0.58 6.06 -13.70
N SER A 86 0.84 7.01 -14.58
CA SER A 86 1.84 8.05 -14.39
C SER A 86 1.25 9.43 -14.67
N PRO A 87 1.68 10.48 -13.96
CA PRO A 87 1.23 11.84 -14.21
C PRO A 87 1.77 12.38 -15.54
N LYS A 88 2.95 11.93 -16.00
CA LYS A 88 3.54 12.26 -17.30
C LYS A 88 3.48 11.05 -18.24
N GLU A 89 2.70 11.14 -19.31
CA GLU A 89 2.66 10.11 -20.35
C GLU A 89 4.07 9.85 -20.92
N GLY A 90 4.50 8.59 -20.91
CA GLY A 90 5.81 8.18 -21.41
C GLY A 90 6.99 8.38 -20.44
N SER A 91 6.76 8.85 -19.21
CA SER A 91 7.80 8.89 -18.18
C SER A 91 8.00 7.51 -17.57
N ILE A 92 9.17 6.92 -17.82
CA ILE A 92 9.56 5.58 -17.33
C ILE A 92 10.21 5.66 -15.94
N PHE A 93 10.51 6.88 -15.42
CA PHE A 93 11.59 6.99 -14.45
C PHE A 93 11.29 7.47 -13.03
N GLU A 94 10.22 8.19 -12.69
CA GLU A 94 10.16 8.72 -11.31
C GLU A 94 8.81 8.66 -10.60
N ASP A 95 7.66 8.55 -11.29
CA ASP A 95 6.35 8.67 -10.62
C ASP A 95 5.30 7.71 -11.19
N GLU A 96 5.66 6.44 -11.32
CA GLU A 96 4.68 5.40 -11.64
C GLU A 96 3.97 4.90 -10.38
N TYR A 97 2.65 4.81 -10.50
CA TYR A 97 1.75 4.37 -9.46
C TYR A 97 1.06 3.10 -9.92
N TYR A 98 1.10 2.05 -9.10
CA TYR A 98 0.30 0.87 -9.37
C TYR A 98 -1.05 1.00 -8.67
N CYS A 99 -2.12 0.90 -9.45
CA CYS A 99 -3.49 1.12 -9.00
C CYS A 99 -4.27 -0.19 -9.03
N TYR A 100 -4.97 -0.49 -7.94
CA TYR A 100 -5.84 -1.66 -7.77
C TYR A 100 -7.27 -1.16 -7.55
N ILE A 101 -8.24 -1.67 -8.31
CA ILE A 101 -9.64 -1.25 -8.23
C ILE A 101 -10.51 -2.43 -7.82
N VAL A 102 -11.38 -2.20 -6.83
CA VAL A 102 -12.47 -3.11 -6.44
C VAL A 102 -13.68 -2.27 -6.04
N SER A 103 -14.85 -2.55 -6.63
CA SER A 103 -16.14 -2.01 -6.17
C SER A 103 -16.17 -0.49 -5.92
N GLY A 104 -15.50 0.29 -6.78
CA GLY A 104 -15.47 1.76 -6.69
C GLY A 104 -14.46 2.35 -5.68
N LYS A 105 -13.60 1.50 -5.10
CA LYS A 105 -12.43 1.91 -4.32
C LYS A 105 -11.16 1.71 -5.12
N VAL A 106 -10.18 2.59 -4.93
CA VAL A 106 -8.87 2.52 -5.57
C VAL A 106 -7.79 2.49 -4.51
N VAL A 107 -6.98 1.44 -4.49
CA VAL A 107 -5.71 1.44 -3.75
C VAL A 107 -4.59 1.82 -4.69
N VAL A 108 -3.70 2.68 -4.23
CA VAL A 108 -2.53 3.13 -4.96
C VAL A 108 -1.29 2.74 -4.17
N SER A 109 -0.38 2.00 -4.79
CA SER A 109 0.94 1.69 -4.23
C SER A 109 2.04 2.44 -4.97
N GLU A 110 2.93 3.08 -4.21
CA GLU A 110 4.16 3.71 -4.72
C GLU A 110 5.37 3.28 -3.88
N GLN A 111 6.56 3.24 -4.49
CA GLN A 111 7.79 3.05 -3.73
C GLN A 111 8.08 4.28 -2.87
N TYR A 112 8.32 4.10 -1.58
CA TYR A 112 8.58 5.21 -0.69
C TYR A 112 10.07 5.58 -0.71
N TRP A 113 10.43 6.57 -1.53
CA TRP A 113 11.81 6.98 -1.82
C TRP A 113 12.66 7.36 -0.59
N LYS A 114 12.04 7.80 0.52
CA LYS A 114 12.76 8.16 1.74
C LYS A 114 13.30 6.96 2.53
N LYS A 115 12.75 5.76 2.33
CA LYS A 115 13.18 4.54 3.04
C LYS A 115 13.18 3.35 2.08
N LYS A 116 14.36 2.76 1.87
CA LYS A 116 14.48 1.55 1.03
C LYS A 116 13.54 0.45 1.54
N GLU A 117 13.07 -0.37 0.60
CA GLU A 117 12.23 -1.55 0.88
C GLU A 117 10.93 -1.21 1.64
N THR A 118 10.35 -0.05 1.32
CA THR A 118 9.05 0.34 1.83
C THR A 118 8.12 0.78 0.70
N VAL A 119 6.85 0.46 0.87
CA VAL A 119 5.76 0.87 0.00
C VAL A 119 4.89 1.85 0.76
N LYS A 120 4.37 2.86 0.05
CA LYS A 120 3.31 3.71 0.56
C LYS A 120 2.01 3.34 -0.12
N LEU A 121 0.99 3.08 0.67
CA LEU A 121 -0.34 2.68 0.25
C LEU A 121 -1.32 3.81 0.56
N ARG A 122 -2.12 4.21 -0.42
CA ARG A 122 -3.25 5.13 -0.25
C ARG A 122 -4.51 4.45 -0.75
N MET A 123 -5.63 4.70 -0.09
CA MET A 123 -6.94 4.24 -0.53
C MET A 123 -7.81 5.45 -0.82
N PHE A 124 -8.54 5.40 -1.93
CA PHE A 124 -9.41 6.46 -2.40
C PHE A 124 -10.77 5.90 -2.78
N SER A 125 -11.80 6.76 -2.72
CA SER A 125 -12.97 6.59 -3.59
C SER A 125 -12.57 6.87 -5.05
N LEU A 126 -13.37 6.43 -6.03
CA LEU A 126 -13.13 6.81 -7.43
C LEU A 126 -13.09 8.34 -7.63
N GLU A 127 -13.98 9.08 -6.99
CA GLU A 127 -14.05 10.55 -7.12
C GLU A 127 -12.80 11.23 -6.55
N ASP A 128 -12.29 10.75 -5.41
CA ASP A 128 -11.09 11.32 -4.80
C ASP A 128 -9.82 10.90 -5.53
N PHE A 129 -9.82 9.70 -6.13
CA PHE A 129 -8.76 9.27 -7.01
C PHE A 129 -8.64 10.16 -8.26
N ASP A 130 -9.76 10.54 -8.86
CA ASP A 130 -9.76 11.44 -10.02
C ASP A 130 -9.22 12.83 -9.67
N LYS A 131 -9.66 13.42 -8.53
CA LYS A 131 -9.11 14.68 -8.03
C LYS A 131 -7.61 14.57 -7.76
N TRP A 132 -7.18 13.49 -7.11
CA TRP A 132 -5.77 13.25 -6.81
C TRP A 132 -4.93 13.18 -8.10
N LYS A 133 -5.39 12.50 -9.15
CA LYS A 133 -4.70 12.48 -10.45
C LYS A 133 -4.56 13.88 -11.07
N GLU A 134 -5.59 14.72 -10.97
CA GLU A 134 -5.55 16.10 -11.46
C GLU A 134 -4.54 16.96 -10.68
N GLU A 135 -4.55 16.87 -9.34
CA GLU A 135 -3.59 17.56 -8.47
C GLU A 135 -2.15 17.15 -8.78
N MET A 136 -1.92 15.84 -8.95
CA MET A 136 -0.62 15.31 -9.34
C MET A 136 -0.18 15.87 -10.69
N ARG A 137 -1.01 15.78 -11.74
CA ARG A 137 -0.68 16.32 -13.08
C ARG A 137 -0.34 17.81 -13.04
N ASN A 138 -1.16 18.61 -12.35
CA ASN A 138 -0.93 20.04 -12.22
C ASN A 138 0.41 20.33 -11.54
N THR A 139 0.77 19.55 -10.51
CA THR A 139 2.06 19.71 -9.83
C THR A 139 3.24 19.58 -10.80
N TYR A 140 3.14 18.68 -11.78
CA TYR A 140 4.20 18.44 -12.78
C TYR A 140 4.20 19.42 -13.96
N ASP A 141 3.10 20.12 -14.24
CA ASP A 141 3.02 21.12 -15.31
C ASP A 141 3.68 22.45 -14.90
N TYR A 142 3.90 22.68 -13.60
CA TYR A 142 4.60 23.85 -13.06
C TYR A 142 6.12 23.66 -12.91
N TYR A 143 6.68 22.51 -13.28
CA TYR A 143 8.11 22.19 -13.28
C TYR A 143 8.61 21.84 -14.69
#